data_AF-A0A0C2H693-F1
#
_entry.id   AF-A0A0C2H693-F1
#
_cell.length_a   1.000
_cell.length_b   1.000
_cell.length_c   1.000
_cell.angle_alpha   90.00
_cell.angle_beta   90.00
_cell.angle_gamma   90.00
#
_symmetry.space_group_name_H-M   'P 1'
#
loop_
_entity.id
_entity.type
_entity.pdbx_description
1 polymer ?
#
loop_
_entity_poly.entity_id
_entity_poly.type
_entity_poly.pdbx_seq_one_letter_code
_entity_poly.pdbx_strand_id
1 'polypeptide(L)'
;MTACLPPNLLALFEARPPIPYLPPPTDLLIDKKEKGKVPQITGIAEYVNLFEDPKDTPPKPIIETRTEKKERRRREKEELLAYKVEQGIAQWNPAENPNATEDPYKTLFVARINYETSENRLKREFETYGKIKKVAGRETLVVLENLALRWKSAKLQAYLL
;
A
#
# COMPACT_ATOMS: atom_id res chain seq x y z
N MET A 1 -7.35 -46.86 -19.43
CA MET A 1 -8.83 -46.87 -19.28
C MET A 1 -9.55 -47.15 -20.61
N THR A 2 -9.08 -48.11 -21.43
CA THR A 2 -9.71 -48.51 -22.71
C THR A 2 -9.85 -50.04 -22.84
N ALA A 3 -9.50 -50.78 -21.78
CA ALA A 3 -9.34 -52.25 -21.81
C ALA A 3 -10.65 -53.05 -21.94
N CYS A 4 -11.81 -52.43 -21.69
CA CYS A 4 -13.12 -53.10 -21.73
C CYS A 4 -14.06 -52.51 -22.80
N LEU A 5 -13.50 -52.00 -23.91
CA LEU A 5 -14.29 -51.46 -25.02
C LEU A 5 -14.60 -52.56 -26.06
N PRO A 6 -15.76 -52.48 -26.73
CA PRO A 6 -16.07 -53.38 -27.84
C PRO A 6 -15.04 -53.21 -28.98
N PRO A 7 -14.78 -54.28 -29.76
CA PRO A 7 -13.65 -54.35 -30.69
C PRO A 7 -13.61 -53.22 -31.73
N ASN A 8 -14.78 -52.76 -32.20
CA ASN A 8 -14.89 -51.66 -33.16
C ASN A 8 -14.35 -50.33 -32.61
N LEU A 9 -14.45 -50.11 -31.30
CA LEU A 9 -13.91 -48.92 -30.63
C LEU A 9 -12.47 -49.14 -30.19
N LEU A 10 -12.08 -50.37 -29.86
CA LEU A 10 -10.71 -50.71 -29.47
C LEU A 10 -9.72 -50.47 -30.64
N ALA A 11 -10.14 -50.77 -31.88
CA ALA A 11 -9.35 -50.52 -33.09
C ALA A 11 -8.95 -49.04 -33.28
N LEU A 12 -9.77 -48.10 -32.78
CA LEU A 12 -9.47 -46.65 -32.87
C LEU A 12 -8.32 -46.23 -31.95
N PHE A 13 -8.01 -47.04 -30.94
CA PHE A 13 -6.95 -46.80 -29.97
C PHE A 13 -5.71 -47.67 -30.21
N GLU A 14 -5.60 -48.30 -31.39
CA GLU A 14 -4.38 -48.99 -31.79
C GLU A 14 -3.21 -48.00 -31.80
N ALA A 15 -2.11 -48.41 -31.17
CA ALA A 15 -0.91 -47.60 -31.12
C ALA A 15 -0.37 -47.39 -32.55
N ARG A 16 0.10 -46.18 -32.83
CA ARG A 16 0.85 -45.92 -34.08
C ARG A 16 2.12 -46.77 -34.11
N PRO A 17 2.64 -47.08 -35.32
CA PRO A 17 3.94 -47.73 -35.44
C PRO A 17 5.01 -46.93 -34.66
N PRO A 18 6.03 -47.62 -34.11
CA PRO A 18 7.08 -46.96 -33.34
C PRO A 18 7.78 -45.90 -34.19
N ILE A 19 8.08 -44.76 -33.57
CA ILE A 19 8.73 -43.64 -34.24
C ILE A 19 10.17 -44.06 -34.61
N PRO A 20 10.66 -43.76 -35.82
CA PRO A 20 12.06 -44.01 -36.16
C PRO A 20 12.98 -43.21 -35.25
N TYR A 21 14.00 -43.88 -34.71
CA TYR A 21 14.98 -43.22 -33.85
C TYR A 21 15.80 -42.20 -34.64
N LEU A 22 15.91 -40.99 -34.08
CA LEU A 22 16.86 -39.97 -34.51
C LEU A 22 17.79 -39.64 -33.34
N PRO A 23 19.10 -39.50 -33.57
CA PRO A 23 20.02 -39.09 -32.51
C PRO A 23 19.66 -37.69 -32.00
N PRO A 24 19.95 -37.39 -30.72
CA PRO A 24 19.70 -36.08 -30.15
C PRO A 24 20.50 -35.00 -30.92
N PRO A 25 19.94 -33.80 -31.12
CA PRO A 25 20.58 -32.74 -31.90
C PRO A 25 21.83 -32.16 -31.22
N THR A 26 22.00 -32.37 -29.92
CA THR A 26 23.21 -31.95 -29.18
C THR A 26 23.66 -33.06 -28.23
N ASP A 27 24.98 -33.12 -28.01
CA ASP A 27 25.61 -33.99 -27.02
C ASP A 27 24.95 -33.87 -25.64
N LEU A 28 24.85 -34.98 -24.91
CA LEU A 28 24.38 -34.97 -23.52
C LEU A 28 25.36 -34.20 -22.64
N LEU A 29 24.91 -33.72 -21.48
CA LEU A 29 25.77 -33.00 -20.55
C LEU A 29 26.97 -33.82 -20.08
N ILE A 30 26.80 -35.13 -19.94
CA ILE A 30 27.86 -36.08 -19.56
C ILE A 30 28.91 -36.15 -20.69
N ASP A 31 28.47 -36.36 -21.93
CA ASP A 31 29.35 -36.39 -23.10
C ASP A 31 30.06 -35.05 -23.32
N LYS A 32 29.39 -33.93 -23.07
CA LYS A 32 30.00 -32.59 -23.14
C LYS A 32 31.10 -32.43 -22.10
N LYS A 33 30.92 -32.98 -20.90
CA LYS A 33 31.91 -32.94 -19.82
C LYS A 33 33.12 -33.79 -20.17
N GLU A 34 32.92 -35.00 -20.70
CA GLU A 34 34.01 -35.88 -21.15
C GLU A 34 34.77 -35.31 -22.35
N LYS A 35 34.07 -34.68 -23.30
CA LYS A 35 34.65 -34.01 -24.47
C LYS A 35 35.28 -32.65 -24.16
N GLY A 36 35.32 -32.23 -22.89
CA GLY A 36 35.87 -30.93 -22.49
C GLY A 36 35.12 -29.70 -23.02
N LYS A 37 33.87 -29.87 -23.46
CA LYS A 37 33.01 -28.79 -24.00
C LYS A 37 32.27 -28.02 -22.90
N VAL A 38 32.51 -28.35 -21.63
CA VAL A 38 31.95 -27.67 -20.46
C VAL A 38 33.07 -26.89 -19.74
N PRO A 39 32.89 -25.60 -19.46
CA PRO A 39 33.84 -24.83 -18.65
C PRO A 39 34.08 -25.49 -17.29
N GLN A 40 35.35 -25.64 -16.89
CA GLN A 40 35.69 -26.13 -15.56
C GLN A 40 35.62 -24.97 -14.57
N ILE A 41 34.74 -25.08 -13.58
CA ILE A 41 34.64 -24.09 -12.51
C ILE A 41 35.71 -24.42 -11.47
N THR A 42 36.64 -23.49 -11.25
CA THR A 42 37.68 -23.58 -10.20
C THR A 42 37.21 -22.90 -8.90
N GLY A 43 37.91 -23.16 -7.81
CA GLY A 43 37.66 -22.49 -6.53
C GLY A 43 38.15 -21.04 -6.53
N ILE A 44 37.68 -20.25 -5.57
CA ILE A 44 38.03 -18.82 -5.45
C ILE A 44 39.27 -18.54 -4.56
N ALA A 45 39.96 -19.59 -4.09
CA ALA A 45 41.05 -19.47 -3.12
C ALA A 45 42.23 -18.63 -3.63
N GLU A 46 42.54 -18.70 -4.93
CA GLU A 46 43.62 -17.95 -5.56
C GLU A 46 43.40 -16.42 -5.50
N TYR A 47 42.15 -15.98 -5.36
CA TYR A 47 41.78 -14.56 -5.36
C TYR A 47 41.72 -13.94 -3.96
N VAL A 48 41.91 -14.72 -2.90
CA VAL A 48 41.85 -14.21 -1.51
C VAL A 48 42.95 -13.17 -1.25
N ASN A 49 44.09 -13.29 -1.92
CA ASN A 49 45.21 -12.35 -1.80
C ASN A 49 44.94 -10.97 -2.45
N LEU A 50 43.84 -10.84 -3.20
CA LEU A 50 43.45 -9.57 -3.85
C LEU A 50 42.56 -8.69 -2.95
N PHE A 51 42.16 -9.18 -1.77
CA PHE A 51 41.36 -8.38 -0.84
C PHE A 51 42.21 -7.31 -0.16
N GLU A 52 41.60 -6.15 0.09
CA GLU A 52 42.25 -5.04 0.80
C GLU A 52 42.61 -5.44 2.24
N ASP A 53 43.75 -4.92 2.71
CA ASP A 53 44.16 -5.11 4.10
C ASP A 53 43.16 -4.41 5.04
N PRO A 54 42.69 -5.07 6.12
CA PRO A 54 41.70 -4.50 7.05
C PRO A 54 42.14 -3.19 7.74
N LYS A 55 43.43 -2.83 7.64
CA LYS A 55 43.99 -1.58 8.17
C LYS A 55 43.79 -0.39 7.25
N ASP A 56 43.72 -0.62 5.94
CA ASP A 56 43.59 0.41 4.91
C ASP A 56 42.13 0.64 4.51
N THR A 57 41.22 -0.25 4.92
CA THR A 57 39.79 -0.12 4.64
C THR A 57 39.15 0.95 5.54
N PRO A 58 38.56 2.02 4.97
CA PRO A 58 37.84 3.01 5.76
C PRO A 58 36.62 2.39 6.46
N PRO A 59 36.22 2.91 7.63
CA PRO A 59 35.02 2.45 8.30
C PRO A 59 33.80 2.64 7.39
N LYS A 60 32.90 1.64 7.38
CA LYS A 60 31.69 1.67 6.55
C LYS A 60 30.85 2.90 6.91
N PRO A 61 30.38 3.69 5.92
CA PRO A 61 29.50 4.81 6.20
C PRO A 61 28.19 4.29 6.78
N ILE A 62 27.76 4.87 7.91
CA ILE A 62 26.47 4.58 8.52
C ILE A 62 25.41 5.28 7.66
N ILE A 63 24.71 4.50 6.84
CA ILE A 63 23.59 4.97 6.02
C ILE A 63 22.30 4.67 6.78
N GLU A 64 21.40 5.64 6.83
CA GLU A 64 20.08 5.44 7.44
C GLU A 64 19.38 4.23 6.80
N THR A 65 18.93 3.30 7.64
CA THR A 65 18.08 2.20 7.20
C THR A 65 16.73 2.77 6.76
N ARG A 66 16.01 2.06 5.87
CA ARG A 66 14.66 2.47 5.43
C ARG A 66 13.70 2.71 6.60
N THR A 67 13.87 1.98 7.70
CA THR A 67 13.12 2.10 8.95
C THR A 67 13.38 3.44 9.64
N GLU A 68 14.65 3.80 9.84
CA GLU A 68 15.08 5.05 10.46
C GLU A 68 14.60 6.26 9.66
N LYS A 69 14.73 6.23 8.33
CA LYS A 69 14.20 7.28 7.44
C LYS A 69 12.68 7.42 7.52
N LYS A 70 11.96 6.32 7.78
CA LYS A 70 10.49 6.36 7.95
C LYS A 70 10.13 6.97 9.30
N GLU A 71 10.85 6.61 10.35
CA GLU A 71 10.66 7.13 11.69
C GLU A 71 10.95 8.63 11.78
N ARG A 72 12.07 9.08 11.18
CA ARG A 72 12.40 10.51 11.08
C ARG A 72 11.27 11.31 10.44
N ARG A 73 10.77 10.87 9.28
CA ARG A 73 9.66 11.53 8.58
C ARG A 73 8.34 11.47 9.36
N ARG A 74 8.13 10.44 10.19
CA ARG A 74 6.94 10.36 11.05
C ARG A 74 7.03 11.41 12.15
N ARG A 75 8.18 11.48 12.83
CA ARG A 75 8.45 12.44 13.90
C ARG A 75 8.34 13.89 13.42
N GLU A 76 8.97 14.22 12.29
CA GLU A 76 8.89 15.57 11.69
C GLU A 76 7.44 15.98 11.37
N LYS A 77 6.61 15.02 10.91
CA LYS A 77 5.19 15.28 10.63
C LYS A 77 4.36 15.45 11.90
N GLU A 78 4.65 14.65 12.92
CA GLU A 78 3.99 14.74 14.23
C GLU A 78 4.30 16.08 14.90
N GLU A 79 5.56 16.51 14.86
CA GLU A 79 6.00 17.82 15.37
C GLU A 79 5.34 18.98 14.60
N LEU A 80 5.29 18.90 13.27
CA LEU A 80 4.60 19.90 12.45
C LEU A 80 3.09 19.95 12.71
N LEU A 81 2.45 18.80 12.93
CA LEU A 81 1.02 18.72 13.24
C LEU A 81 0.75 19.30 14.63
N ALA A 82 1.56 18.95 15.63
CA ALA A 82 1.47 19.49 16.98
C ALA A 82 1.59 21.02 16.97
N TYR A 83 2.59 21.57 16.28
CA TYR A 83 2.75 23.01 16.13
C TYR A 83 1.51 23.70 15.52
N LYS A 84 0.91 23.11 14.48
CA LYS A 84 -0.33 23.64 13.88
C LYS A 84 -1.52 23.60 14.82
N VAL A 85 -1.64 22.54 15.61
CA VAL A 85 -2.69 22.42 16.63
C VAL A 85 -2.51 23.48 17.70
N GLU A 86 -1.28 23.69 18.19
CA GLU A 86 -0.97 24.74 19.18
C GLU A 86 -1.28 26.14 18.65
N GLN A 87 -0.89 26.45 17.42
CA GLN A 87 -1.28 27.71 16.76
C GLN A 87 -2.80 27.86 16.65
N GLY A 88 -3.49 26.77 16.28
CA GLY A 88 -4.95 26.74 16.22
C GLY A 88 -5.61 27.01 17.56
N ILE A 89 -5.07 26.44 18.64
CA ILE A 89 -5.55 26.68 20.02
C ILE A 89 -5.32 28.13 20.42
N ALA A 90 -4.13 28.70 20.13
CA ALA A 90 -3.80 30.08 20.47
C ALA A 90 -4.71 31.09 19.74
N GLN A 91 -5.11 30.80 18.50
CA GLN A 91 -5.98 31.66 17.70
C GLN A 91 -7.48 31.42 17.98
N TRP A 92 -7.85 30.31 18.62
CA TRP A 92 -9.25 29.92 18.79
C TRP A 92 -9.93 30.72 19.91
N ASN A 93 -10.82 31.63 19.51
CA ASN A 93 -11.68 32.39 20.42
C ASN A 93 -13.18 32.03 20.20
N PRO A 94 -13.79 31.22 21.08
CA PRO A 94 -15.21 30.87 20.97
C PRO A 94 -16.17 32.04 21.14
N ALA A 95 -15.79 33.08 21.88
CA ALA A 95 -16.68 34.19 22.23
C ALA A 95 -16.92 35.15 21.06
N GLU A 96 -15.94 35.29 20.16
CA GLU A 96 -16.02 36.13 18.97
C GLU A 96 -16.64 35.40 17.77
N ASN A 97 -17.09 34.15 17.94
CA ASN A 97 -17.64 33.37 16.85
C ASN A 97 -19.08 33.81 16.53
N PRO A 98 -19.38 34.35 15.32
CA PRO A 98 -20.72 34.81 14.95
C PRO A 98 -21.75 33.67 14.88
N ASN A 99 -21.29 32.43 14.74
CA ASN A 99 -22.15 31.25 14.70
C ASN A 99 -22.39 30.62 16.09
N ALA A 100 -21.80 31.19 17.16
CA ALA A 100 -22.03 30.71 18.51
C ALA A 100 -23.48 30.97 18.97
N THR A 101 -23.92 30.19 19.95
CA THR A 101 -25.23 30.37 20.60
C THR A 101 -25.08 31.31 21.80
N GLU A 102 -26.15 32.02 22.14
CA GLU A 102 -26.17 33.02 23.22
C GLU A 102 -25.81 32.45 24.61
N ASP A 103 -26.38 31.29 24.97
CA ASP A 103 -26.25 30.69 26.31
C ASP A 103 -25.64 29.27 26.23
N PRO A 104 -24.42 29.06 26.73
CA PRO A 104 -23.75 27.76 26.67
C PRO A 104 -24.44 26.69 27.55
N TYR A 105 -25.12 27.07 28.64
CA TYR A 105 -25.77 26.12 29.54
C TYR A 105 -27.09 25.56 28.98
N LYS A 106 -27.63 26.19 27.93
CA LYS A 106 -28.87 25.81 27.26
C LYS A 106 -28.64 25.32 25.83
N THR A 107 -27.40 24.98 25.49
CA THR A 107 -27.00 24.53 24.15
C THR A 107 -26.59 23.06 24.19
N LEU A 108 -27.27 22.22 23.41
CA LEU A 108 -26.94 20.80 23.25
C LEU A 108 -26.08 20.60 22.01
N PHE A 109 -24.97 19.88 22.16
CA PHE A 109 -24.14 19.43 21.04
C PHE A 109 -24.55 18.02 20.61
N VAL A 110 -25.08 17.90 19.40
CA VAL A 110 -25.50 16.62 18.82
C VAL A 110 -24.57 16.31 17.64
N ALA A 111 -23.88 15.16 17.70
CA ALA A 111 -22.93 14.70 16.69
C ALA A 111 -23.34 13.34 16.12
N ARG A 112 -22.66 12.90 15.04
CA ARG A 112 -22.92 11.61 14.36
C ARG A 112 -24.37 11.44 13.85
N ILE A 113 -24.97 12.55 13.42
CA ILE A 113 -26.27 12.52 12.73
C ILE A 113 -26.09 12.00 11.29
N ASN A 114 -27.11 11.34 10.75
CA ASN A 114 -27.10 10.97 9.33
C ASN A 114 -27.11 12.26 8.48
N TYR A 115 -26.24 12.31 7.45
CA TYR A 115 -26.07 13.45 6.55
C TYR A 115 -27.36 13.88 5.83
N GLU A 116 -28.29 12.95 5.59
CA GLU A 116 -29.57 13.25 4.94
C GLU A 116 -30.65 13.81 5.90
N THR A 117 -30.32 13.94 7.19
CA THR A 117 -31.27 14.40 8.19
C THR A 117 -31.44 15.91 8.09
N SER A 118 -32.66 16.36 7.78
CA SER A 118 -32.98 17.79 7.79
C SER A 118 -33.09 18.36 9.20
N GLU A 119 -32.81 19.66 9.33
CA GLU A 119 -32.94 20.38 10.60
C GLU A 119 -34.36 20.29 11.19
N ASN A 120 -35.39 20.23 10.33
CA ASN A 120 -36.78 20.07 10.75
C ASN A 120 -37.04 18.72 11.44
N ARG A 121 -36.40 17.65 10.96
CA ARG A 121 -36.50 16.33 11.59
C ARG A 121 -35.84 16.35 12.96
N LEU A 122 -34.64 16.93 13.07
CA LEU A 122 -33.96 17.12 14.35
C LEU A 122 -34.81 17.94 15.32
N LYS A 123 -35.38 19.06 14.86
CA LYS A 123 -36.25 19.89 15.69
C LYS A 123 -37.41 19.09 16.27
N ARG A 124 -38.13 18.31 15.46
CA ARG A 124 -39.27 17.50 15.91
C ARG A 124 -38.90 16.48 17.00
N GLU A 125 -37.78 15.78 16.84
CA GLU A 125 -37.34 14.78 17.81
C GLU A 125 -36.96 15.42 19.15
N PHE A 126 -36.22 16.53 19.10
CA PHE A 126 -35.73 17.21 20.30
C PHE A 126 -36.77 18.10 20.99
N GLU A 127 -37.84 18.49 20.30
CA GLU A 127 -38.91 19.33 20.84
C GLU A 127 -39.72 18.61 21.93
N THR A 128 -39.69 17.27 21.94
CA THR A 128 -40.24 16.42 23.00
C THR A 128 -39.64 16.75 24.38
N TYR A 129 -38.38 17.16 24.44
CA TYR A 129 -37.67 17.43 25.68
C TYR A 129 -37.79 18.90 26.14
N GLY A 130 -38.35 19.77 25.30
CA GLY A 130 -38.54 21.18 25.62
C GLY A 130 -38.54 22.08 24.39
N LYS A 131 -38.92 23.34 24.60
CA LYS A 131 -39.00 24.34 23.54
C LYS A 131 -37.62 24.66 22.96
N ILE A 132 -37.44 24.44 21.67
CA ILE A 132 -36.20 24.75 20.95
C ILE A 132 -36.24 26.19 20.44
N LYS A 133 -35.22 26.98 20.77
CA LYS A 133 -35.07 28.38 20.30
C LYS A 133 -34.47 28.47 18.89
N LYS A 134 -33.34 27.79 18.67
CA LYS A 134 -32.56 27.84 17.44
C LYS A 134 -31.92 26.47 17.20
N VAL A 135 -31.94 26.02 15.95
CA VAL A 135 -31.13 24.91 15.46
C VAL A 135 -30.11 25.52 14.50
N ALA A 136 -28.86 25.09 14.58
CA ALA A 136 -27.81 25.52 13.66
C ALA A 136 -27.06 24.29 13.18
N GLY A 137 -27.34 23.84 11.96
CA GLY A 137 -26.52 22.86 11.27
C GLY A 137 -25.15 23.46 10.91
N ARG A 138 -24.09 22.70 11.17
CA ARG A 138 -22.81 22.98 10.49
C ARG A 138 -22.82 22.19 9.20
N GLU A 139 -23.17 22.84 8.09
CA GLU A 139 -22.81 22.34 6.76
C GLU A 139 -21.28 22.39 6.65
N THR A 140 -20.62 21.29 6.97
CA THR A 140 -19.20 21.15 6.68
C THR A 140 -19.01 20.91 5.20
N LEU A 141 -19.03 21.98 4.39
CA LEU A 141 -18.30 21.99 3.12
C LEU A 141 -16.82 22.24 3.44
N VAL A 142 -16.15 21.22 3.99
CA VAL A 142 -14.73 21.32 4.38
C VAL A 142 -13.92 20.24 3.68
N VAL A 143 -13.33 20.65 2.54
CA VAL A 143 -11.93 20.38 2.14
C VAL A 143 -11.56 18.93 1.75
N LEU A 144 -12.47 17.96 1.76
CA LEU A 144 -12.15 16.60 1.30
C LEU A 144 -12.06 16.44 -0.23
N GLU A 145 -12.64 17.33 -1.03
CA GLU A 145 -12.51 17.25 -2.50
C GLU A 145 -11.08 17.52 -2.99
N ASN A 146 -10.34 18.42 -2.33
CA ASN A 146 -8.97 18.78 -2.75
C ASN A 146 -7.91 17.74 -2.37
N LEU A 147 -8.13 16.93 -1.32
CA LEU A 147 -7.22 15.82 -1.00
C LEU A 147 -7.44 14.62 -1.94
N ALA A 148 -8.71 14.32 -2.27
CA ALA A 148 -9.04 13.22 -3.17
C ALA A 148 -8.50 13.43 -4.60
N LEU A 149 -8.52 14.67 -5.11
CA LEU A 149 -7.95 15.02 -6.42
C LEU A 149 -6.42 14.89 -6.44
N ARG A 150 -5.74 15.26 -5.35
CA ARG A 150 -4.28 15.20 -5.24
C ARG A 150 -3.75 13.76 -5.17
N TRP A 151 -4.51 12.83 -4.57
CA TRP A 151 -4.17 11.41 -4.53
C TRP A 151 -4.43 10.69 -5.86
N LYS A 152 -5.47 11.07 -6.61
CA LYS A 152 -5.71 10.51 -7.96
C LYS A 152 -4.61 10.91 -8.95
N SER A 153 -4.15 12.17 -8.89
CA SER A 153 -3.05 12.66 -9.76
C SER A 153 -1.71 11.95 -9.49
N ALA A 154 -1.35 11.76 -8.21
CA ALA A 154 -0.11 11.07 -7.84
C ALA A 154 -0.10 9.57 -8.24
N LYS A 155 -1.26 8.92 -8.27
CA LYS A 155 -1.39 7.52 -8.71
C LYS A 155 -1.32 7.38 -10.23
N LEU A 156 -1.84 8.35 -10.98
CA LEU A 156 -1.77 8.37 -12.45
C LEU A 156 -0.37 8.66 -12.98
N GLN A 157 0.42 9.51 -12.30
CA GLN A 157 1.82 9.75 -12.70
C GLN A 157 2.76 8.58 -12.46
N ALA A 158 2.41 7.66 -11.55
CA ALA A 158 3.20 6.44 -11.28
C ALA A 158 2.95 5.30 -12.27
N TYR A 159 1.97 5.43 -13.17
CA TYR A 159 1.61 4.42 -14.19
C TYR A 159 1.97 4.85 -15.63
N LEU A 160 2.57 6.03 -15.81
CA LEU A 160 2.92 6.61 -17.13
C LEU A 160 4.44 6.68 -17.38
N LEU A 161 5.23 5.93 -16.62
CA LEU A 161 6.65 5.61 -16.87
C LEU A 161 6.80 4.09 -16.82
#